data_AF-A0A6I6CA28-F1
#
_entry.id   AF-A0A6I6CA28-F1
#
_cell.length_a   1.000
_cell.length_b   1.000
_cell.length_c   1.000
_cell.angle_alpha   90.00
_cell.angle_beta   90.00
_cell.angle_gamma   90.00
#
_symmetry.space_group_name_H-M   'P 1'
#
loop_
_entity.id
_entity.type
_entity.pdbx_description
1 polymer ?
#
loop_
_entity_poly.entity_id
_entity_poly.type
_entity_poly.pdbx_seq_one_letter_code
_entity_poly.pdbx_strand_id
1 'polypeptide(L)'
;MQKEIKPIEYEKIITNAINEVYKNFQKNVSKDFIVPETIQDLFKQLKEIKSKKDLDTFGLTFDKSFPDWKPAVENSDQLIMLNHLMSIFQNAAVVIMSIDNNLEEEKLPKGVVSEMGGLDIIVTTTVQAFGVKANELIKAYEERVKNDSELNMYENIHNSLKKIINIPAEQAFRDLVQNLVDFFESYFLAYKKLSEAKEINWTKDKIDMLMDYVNSFYLLALFMRLVLTYPKQEGLMTEEVFNRIVPNINIY
;
A
#
# COMPACT_ATOMS: atom_id res chain seq x y z
N MET A 1 8.16 34.27 -2.93
CA MET A 1 9.26 33.29 -2.97
C MET A 1 8.71 32.01 -2.38
N GLN A 2 8.55 30.96 -3.18
CA GLN A 2 8.25 29.64 -2.63
C GLN A 2 9.44 29.20 -1.77
N LYS A 3 9.15 28.68 -0.58
CA LYS A 3 10.19 28.23 0.36
C LYS A 3 10.79 26.95 -0.21
N GLU A 4 12.11 26.94 -0.40
CA GLU A 4 12.85 25.71 -0.72
C GLU A 4 12.79 24.75 0.48
N ILE A 5 12.65 23.47 0.18
CA ILE A 5 12.67 22.38 1.17
C ILE A 5 13.79 21.40 0.83
N LYS A 6 14.19 20.54 1.77
CA LYS A 6 15.10 19.44 1.43
C LYS A 6 14.47 18.56 0.34
N PRO A 7 15.24 18.17 -0.69
CA PRO A 7 14.71 17.39 -1.80
C PRO A 7 14.09 16.05 -1.36
N ILE A 8 12.87 15.81 -1.82
CA ILE A 8 12.14 14.56 -1.65
C ILE A 8 12.23 13.78 -2.97
N GLU A 9 13.15 12.81 -3.02
CA GLU A 9 13.30 11.86 -4.13
C GLU A 9 12.25 10.73 -4.00
N TYR A 10 10.97 11.03 -4.30
CA TYR A 10 9.84 10.13 -3.97
C TYR A 10 9.94 8.75 -4.63
N GLU A 11 10.38 8.66 -5.89
CA GLU A 11 10.60 7.36 -6.56
C GLU A 11 11.63 6.52 -5.80
N LYS A 12 12.73 7.14 -5.36
CA LYS A 12 13.78 6.46 -4.61
C LYS A 12 13.31 6.04 -3.23
N ILE A 13 12.51 6.87 -2.55
CA ILE A 13 11.94 6.53 -1.24
C ILE A 13 11.04 5.29 -1.36
N ILE A 14 10.19 5.25 -2.40
CA ILE A 14 9.30 4.11 -2.66
C ILE A 14 10.12 2.88 -3.05
N THR A 15 10.99 2.99 -4.06
CA THR A 15 11.78 1.84 -4.54
C THR A 15 12.68 1.26 -3.47
N ASN A 16 13.24 2.08 -2.56
CA ASN A 16 13.98 1.58 -1.41
C ASN A 16 13.11 0.73 -0.47
N ALA A 17 11.91 1.21 -0.11
CA ALA A 17 10.99 0.45 0.73
C ALA A 17 10.56 -0.87 0.07
N ILE A 18 10.33 -0.85 -1.25
CA ILE A 18 9.94 -2.06 -1.99
C ILE A 18 11.12 -3.01 -2.19
N ASN A 19 12.34 -2.51 -2.33
CA ASN A 19 13.54 -3.33 -2.43
C ASN A 19 13.76 -4.17 -1.15
N GLU A 20 13.41 -3.64 0.02
CA GLU A 20 13.43 -4.41 1.26
C GLU A 20 12.46 -5.60 1.21
N VAL A 21 11.21 -5.35 0.82
CA VAL A 21 10.19 -6.40 0.63
C VAL A 21 10.65 -7.43 -0.39
N TYR A 22 11.15 -6.97 -1.53
CA TYR A 22 11.66 -7.81 -2.62
C TYR A 22 12.80 -8.73 -2.15
N LYS A 23 13.81 -8.17 -1.47
CA LYS A 23 14.93 -8.96 -0.94
C LYS A 23 14.49 -9.96 0.12
N ASN A 24 13.53 -9.58 0.97
CA ASN A 24 13.00 -10.46 1.99
C ASN A 24 12.23 -11.63 1.34
N PHE A 25 11.41 -11.33 0.34
CA PHE A 25 10.72 -12.33 -0.47
C PHE A 25 11.69 -13.28 -1.17
N GLN A 26 12.67 -12.75 -1.90
CA GLN A 26 13.68 -13.54 -2.63
C GLN A 26 14.42 -14.53 -1.72
N LYS A 27 14.68 -14.16 -0.45
CA LYS A 27 15.38 -15.00 0.52
C LYS A 27 14.51 -16.12 1.12
N ASN A 28 13.20 -15.91 1.21
CA ASN A 28 12.32 -16.77 1.99
C ASN A 28 11.33 -17.58 1.16
N VAL A 29 10.99 -17.12 -0.04
CA VAL A 29 9.91 -17.70 -0.84
C VAL A 29 10.03 -19.20 -1.10
N SER A 30 11.24 -19.72 -1.27
CA SER A 30 11.45 -21.16 -1.51
C SER A 30 11.15 -22.05 -0.31
N LYS A 31 10.93 -21.48 0.88
CA LYS A 31 10.50 -22.21 2.06
C LYS A 31 9.02 -22.57 2.00
N ASP A 32 8.23 -21.68 1.40
CA ASP A 32 6.76 -21.75 1.40
C ASP A 32 6.18 -22.11 0.02
N PHE A 33 6.96 -21.94 -1.06
CA PHE A 33 6.48 -22.16 -2.43
C PHE A 33 7.49 -22.90 -3.31
N ILE A 34 6.94 -23.67 -4.25
CA ILE A 34 7.62 -24.10 -5.46
C ILE A 34 7.61 -22.91 -6.43
N VAL A 35 8.74 -22.21 -6.52
CA VAL A 35 8.90 -20.99 -7.32
C VAL A 35 8.97 -21.32 -8.82
N PRO A 36 8.15 -20.70 -9.68
CA PRO A 36 8.21 -20.88 -11.13
C PRO A 36 9.59 -20.53 -11.72
N GLU A 37 10.04 -21.28 -12.73
CA GLU A 37 11.36 -21.08 -13.36
C GLU A 37 11.56 -19.64 -13.86
N THR A 38 10.53 -19.06 -14.48
CA THR A 38 10.52 -17.66 -14.92
C THR A 38 10.88 -16.68 -13.79
N ILE A 39 10.40 -16.92 -12.57
CA ILE A 39 10.68 -16.08 -11.40
C ILE A 39 12.08 -16.36 -10.85
N GLN A 40 12.52 -17.62 -10.86
CA GLN A 40 13.89 -17.96 -10.49
C GLN A 40 14.92 -17.28 -11.40
N ASP A 41 14.65 -17.23 -12.71
CA ASP A 41 15.50 -16.54 -13.67
C ASP A 41 15.44 -15.02 -13.49
N LEU A 42 14.26 -14.47 -13.21
CA LEU A 42 14.15 -13.05 -12.85
C LEU A 42 14.98 -12.72 -11.62
N PHE A 43 14.95 -13.53 -10.56
CA PHE A 43 15.79 -13.35 -9.35
C PHE A 43 17.30 -13.44 -9.64
N LYS A 44 17.70 -14.12 -10.71
CA LYS A 44 19.11 -14.13 -11.16
C LYS A 44 19.48 -12.81 -11.83
N GLN A 45 18.59 -12.24 -12.62
CA GLN A 45 18.85 -11.04 -13.42
C GLN A 45 18.61 -9.73 -12.64
N LEU A 46 17.45 -9.64 -11.99
CA LEU A 46 17.05 -8.53 -11.15
C LEU A 46 17.52 -8.83 -9.73
N LYS A 47 18.57 -8.16 -9.26
CA LYS A 47 19.10 -8.38 -7.90
C LYS A 47 18.47 -7.45 -6.87
N GLU A 48 18.03 -6.29 -7.32
CA GLU A 48 17.52 -5.22 -6.48
C GLU A 48 16.50 -4.42 -7.29
N ILE A 49 15.52 -3.84 -6.61
CA ILE A 49 14.61 -2.86 -7.18
C ILE A 49 15.22 -1.47 -6.96
N LYS A 50 15.51 -0.73 -8.03
CA LYS A 50 16.12 0.62 -7.95
C LYS A 50 15.33 1.69 -8.69
N SER A 51 14.36 1.28 -9.49
CA SER A 51 13.61 2.16 -10.36
C SER A 51 12.18 1.68 -10.56
N LYS A 52 11.30 2.57 -11.05
CA LYS A 52 9.99 2.19 -11.56
C LYS A 52 10.06 1.07 -12.61
N LYS A 53 11.06 1.10 -13.49
CA LYS A 53 11.24 0.06 -14.51
C LYS A 53 11.46 -1.33 -13.90
N ASP A 54 12.20 -1.39 -12.79
CA ASP A 54 12.42 -2.65 -12.06
C ASP A 54 11.12 -3.15 -11.41
N LEU A 55 10.33 -2.23 -10.84
CA LEU A 55 9.00 -2.53 -10.30
C LEU A 55 8.08 -3.11 -11.39
N ASP A 56 8.01 -2.45 -12.55
CA ASP A 56 7.18 -2.88 -13.67
C ASP A 56 7.64 -4.24 -14.20
N THR A 57 8.96 -4.45 -14.33
CA THR A 57 9.54 -5.72 -14.78
C THR A 57 9.19 -6.86 -13.83
N PHE A 58 9.32 -6.62 -12.52
CA PHE A 58 8.95 -7.62 -11.52
C PHE A 58 7.45 -7.89 -11.52
N GLY A 59 6.62 -6.85 -11.43
CA GLY A 59 5.17 -6.97 -11.38
C GLY A 59 4.60 -7.72 -12.59
N LEU A 60 5.02 -7.35 -13.81
CA LEU A 60 4.57 -8.02 -15.04
C LEU A 60 4.99 -9.48 -15.12
N THR A 61 6.21 -9.80 -14.67
CA THR A 61 6.70 -11.19 -14.68
C THR A 61 5.99 -12.02 -13.63
N PHE A 62 5.79 -11.44 -12.44
CA PHE A 62 5.07 -12.08 -11.34
C PHE A 62 3.63 -12.39 -11.75
N ASP A 63 2.93 -11.44 -12.37
CA ASP A 63 1.55 -11.58 -12.83
C ASP A 63 1.39 -12.73 -13.83
N LYS A 64 2.24 -12.74 -14.85
CA LYS A 64 2.26 -13.80 -15.86
C LYS A 64 2.56 -15.18 -15.27
N SER A 65 3.39 -15.23 -14.22
CA SER A 65 3.74 -16.48 -13.54
C SER A 65 2.73 -16.92 -12.50
N PHE A 66 1.75 -16.07 -12.13
CA PHE A 66 0.85 -16.32 -11.00
C PHE A 66 0.18 -17.71 -11.03
N PRO A 67 -0.32 -18.21 -12.18
CA PRO A 67 -0.93 -19.54 -12.28
C PRO A 67 0.03 -20.71 -12.02
N ASP A 68 1.34 -20.49 -12.15
CA ASP A 68 2.36 -21.54 -12.02
C ASP A 68 2.86 -21.71 -10.58
N TRP A 69 2.51 -20.78 -9.68
CA TRP A 69 2.89 -20.85 -8.28
C TRP A 69 2.19 -21.99 -7.55
N LYS A 70 2.95 -22.77 -6.79
CA LYS A 70 2.42 -23.84 -5.96
C LYS A 70 2.96 -23.73 -4.54
N PRO A 71 2.11 -23.86 -3.50
CA PRO A 71 2.59 -24.00 -2.13
C PRO A 71 3.52 -25.21 -2.00
N ALA A 72 4.52 -25.12 -1.12
CA ALA A 72 5.46 -26.22 -0.84
C ALA A 72 4.82 -27.34 -0.02
N VAL A 73 3.72 -27.04 0.69
CA VAL A 73 2.90 -27.97 1.46
C VAL A 73 1.46 -27.97 0.94
N GLU A 74 0.61 -28.90 1.34
CA GLU A 74 -0.83 -28.93 0.96
C GLU A 74 -1.65 -27.83 1.67
N ASN A 75 -1.15 -26.59 1.69
CA ASN A 75 -1.85 -25.42 2.21
C ASN A 75 -2.01 -24.37 1.10
N SER A 76 -3.13 -24.46 0.38
CA SER A 76 -3.49 -23.50 -0.67
C SER A 76 -3.65 -22.07 -0.18
N ASP A 77 -3.96 -21.88 1.10
CA ASP A 77 -4.22 -20.55 1.66
C ASP A 77 -2.96 -19.68 1.66
N GLN A 78 -1.77 -20.30 1.62
CA GLN A 78 -0.50 -19.58 1.48
C GLN A 78 -0.44 -18.72 0.21
N LEU A 79 -1.20 -19.05 -0.85
CA LEU A 79 -1.26 -18.24 -2.07
C LEU A 79 -1.74 -16.80 -1.81
N ILE A 80 -2.44 -16.53 -0.70
CA ILE A 80 -2.80 -15.17 -0.29
C ILE A 80 -1.56 -14.28 -0.15
N MET A 81 -0.41 -14.82 0.29
CA MET A 81 0.84 -14.06 0.43
C MET A 81 1.33 -13.51 -0.93
N LEU A 82 1.10 -14.26 -2.01
CA LEU A 82 1.45 -13.82 -3.37
C LEU A 82 0.56 -12.67 -3.82
N ASN A 83 -0.72 -12.65 -3.41
CA ASN A 83 -1.62 -11.52 -3.68
C ASN A 83 -1.20 -10.26 -2.89
N HIS A 84 -0.78 -10.42 -1.64
CA HIS A 84 -0.21 -9.32 -0.85
C HIS A 84 1.04 -8.75 -1.52
N LEU A 85 1.98 -9.60 -1.95
CA LEU A 85 3.18 -9.19 -2.69
C LEU A 85 2.79 -8.41 -3.93
N MET A 86 1.91 -8.96 -4.78
CA MET A 86 1.46 -8.28 -5.98
C MET A 86 0.88 -6.89 -5.67
N SER A 87 0.03 -6.81 -4.64
CA SER A 87 -0.57 -5.56 -4.19
C SER A 87 0.48 -4.53 -3.78
N ILE A 88 1.57 -4.94 -3.11
CA ILE A 88 2.67 -4.04 -2.76
C ILE A 88 3.34 -3.46 -4.02
N PHE A 89 3.73 -4.32 -4.96
CA PHE A 89 4.46 -3.87 -6.17
C PHE A 89 3.60 -3.02 -7.09
N GLN A 90 2.34 -3.40 -7.31
CA GLN A 90 1.40 -2.63 -8.11
C GLN A 90 1.14 -1.25 -7.50
N ASN A 91 0.87 -1.19 -6.19
CA ASN A 91 0.62 0.09 -5.53
C ASN A 91 1.86 0.99 -5.50
N ALA A 92 3.08 0.43 -5.43
CA ALA A 92 4.30 1.21 -5.59
C ALA A 92 4.36 1.94 -6.94
N ALA A 93 4.06 1.24 -8.03
CA ALA A 93 4.00 1.83 -9.35
C ALA A 93 2.88 2.89 -9.45
N VAL A 94 1.69 2.60 -8.89
CA VAL A 94 0.56 3.54 -8.87
C VAL A 94 0.91 4.83 -8.14
N VAL A 95 1.53 4.76 -6.95
CA VAL A 95 1.90 5.98 -6.20
C VAL A 95 2.88 6.84 -6.99
N ILE A 96 3.92 6.25 -7.58
CA ILE A 96 4.89 6.97 -8.41
C ILE A 96 4.18 7.66 -9.58
N MET A 97 3.34 6.91 -10.30
CA MET A 97 2.61 7.43 -11.46
C MET A 97 1.63 8.55 -11.11
N SER A 98 0.90 8.41 -10.00
CA SER A 98 -0.05 9.44 -9.55
C SER A 98 0.65 10.75 -9.21
N ILE A 99 1.81 10.68 -8.55
CA ILE A 99 2.61 11.87 -8.24
C ILE A 99 3.21 12.46 -9.52
N ASP A 100 3.78 11.63 -10.39
CA ASP A 100 4.32 12.08 -11.68
C ASP A 100 3.27 12.84 -12.50
N ASN A 101 2.06 12.29 -12.61
CA ASN A 101 0.98 12.89 -13.38
C ASN A 101 0.55 14.24 -12.78
N ASN A 102 0.35 14.30 -11.46
CA ASN A 102 -0.08 15.53 -10.81
C ASN A 102 1.02 16.62 -10.83
N LEU A 103 2.30 16.24 -10.72
CA LEU A 103 3.41 17.19 -10.91
C LEU A 103 3.46 17.71 -12.35
N GLU A 104 3.22 16.85 -13.34
CA GLU A 104 3.17 17.26 -14.76
C GLU A 104 2.03 18.23 -15.05
N GLU A 105 0.84 17.97 -14.50
CA GLU A 105 -0.33 18.83 -14.63
C GLU A 105 -0.05 20.24 -14.09
N GLU A 106 0.66 20.34 -12.97
CA GLU A 106 1.10 21.61 -12.36
C GLU A 106 2.41 22.16 -12.93
N LYS A 107 2.97 21.54 -13.98
CA LYS A 107 4.22 21.94 -14.65
C LYS A 107 5.43 21.96 -13.72
N LEU A 108 5.46 21.05 -12.74
CA LEU A 108 6.55 20.84 -11.81
C LEU A 108 7.48 19.70 -12.30
N PRO A 109 8.77 19.73 -11.94
CA PRO A 109 9.70 18.65 -12.28
C PRO A 109 9.29 17.31 -11.65
N LYS A 110 9.45 16.22 -12.41
CA LYS A 110 9.28 14.83 -11.93
C LYS A 110 10.55 14.30 -11.24
N GLY A 111 10.37 13.25 -10.45
CA GLY A 111 11.39 12.49 -9.73
C GLY A 111 11.82 13.11 -8.40
N VAL A 112 11.87 14.46 -8.33
CA VAL A 112 12.35 15.19 -7.14
C VAL A 112 11.46 16.39 -6.85
N VAL A 113 10.99 16.48 -5.60
CA VAL A 113 10.27 17.65 -5.08
C VAL A 113 11.20 18.47 -4.19
N SER A 114 11.47 19.73 -4.55
CA SER A 114 12.38 20.63 -3.82
C SER A 114 11.72 21.92 -3.34
N GLU A 115 10.43 22.09 -3.60
CA GLU A 115 9.66 23.29 -3.25
C GLU A 115 8.32 22.93 -2.61
N MET A 116 7.77 23.86 -1.81
CA MET A 116 6.48 23.67 -1.13
C MET A 116 5.34 23.30 -2.08
N GLY A 117 5.32 23.84 -3.31
CA GLY A 117 4.29 23.50 -4.29
C GLY A 117 4.26 22.01 -4.64
N GLY A 118 5.43 21.38 -4.81
CA GLY A 118 5.50 19.93 -5.02
C GLY A 118 5.15 19.11 -3.77
N LEU A 119 5.39 19.65 -2.56
CA LEU A 119 4.94 19.02 -1.32
C LEU A 119 3.41 19.03 -1.23
N ASP A 120 2.78 20.16 -1.57
CA ASP A 120 1.32 20.27 -1.63
C ASP A 120 0.72 19.27 -2.62
N ILE A 121 1.42 18.95 -3.72
CA ILE A 121 1.03 17.89 -4.65
C ILE A 121 1.08 16.51 -4.02
N ILE A 122 2.14 16.16 -3.27
CA ILE A 122 2.19 14.87 -2.56
C ILE A 122 1.01 14.74 -1.59
N VAL A 123 0.72 15.79 -0.81
CA VAL A 123 -0.37 15.78 0.17
C VAL A 123 -1.73 15.71 -0.52
N THR A 124 -1.97 16.53 -1.54
CA THR A 124 -3.24 16.57 -2.28
C THR A 124 -3.51 15.25 -3.00
N THR A 125 -2.49 14.67 -3.63
CA THR A 125 -2.57 13.34 -4.26
C THR A 125 -2.95 12.27 -3.24
N THR A 126 -2.39 12.36 -2.03
CA THR A 126 -2.71 11.43 -0.94
C THR A 126 -4.16 11.58 -0.47
N VAL A 127 -4.64 12.81 -0.28
CA VAL A 127 -6.03 13.09 0.11
C VAL A 127 -7.00 12.55 -0.94
N GLN A 128 -6.73 12.78 -2.23
CA GLN A 128 -7.54 12.30 -3.34
C GLN A 128 -7.56 10.76 -3.39
N ALA A 129 -6.39 10.12 -3.32
CA ALA A 129 -6.28 8.67 -3.33
C ALA A 129 -7.04 8.03 -2.16
N PHE A 130 -6.94 8.63 -0.97
CA PHE A 130 -7.67 8.16 0.20
C PHE A 130 -9.17 8.36 0.05
N GLY A 131 -9.62 9.52 -0.42
CA GLY A 131 -11.04 9.78 -0.67
C GLY A 131 -11.65 8.81 -1.67
N VAL A 132 -10.95 8.52 -2.78
CA VAL A 132 -11.38 7.53 -3.78
C VAL A 132 -11.48 6.14 -3.16
N LYS A 133 -10.42 5.66 -2.50
CA LYS A 133 -10.40 4.33 -1.88
C LYS A 133 -11.43 4.17 -0.78
N ALA A 134 -11.62 5.20 0.04
CA ALA A 134 -12.65 5.18 1.08
C ALA A 134 -14.04 4.99 0.47
N ASN A 135 -14.38 5.73 -0.59
CA ASN A 135 -15.67 5.57 -1.28
C ASN A 135 -15.83 4.19 -1.93
N GLU A 136 -14.79 3.68 -2.61
CA GLU A 136 -14.79 2.34 -3.20
C GLU A 136 -15.05 1.27 -2.14
N LEU A 137 -14.33 1.31 -1.03
CA LEU A 137 -14.43 0.34 0.07
C LEU A 137 -15.79 0.40 0.79
N ILE A 138 -16.32 1.60 1.04
CA ILE A 138 -17.66 1.79 1.65
C ILE A 138 -18.73 1.14 0.77
N LYS A 139 -18.69 1.42 -0.54
CA LYS A 139 -19.66 0.86 -1.49
C LYS A 139 -19.54 -0.66 -1.56
N ALA A 140 -18.30 -1.17 -1.69
CA ALA A 140 -17.98 -2.59 -1.69
C ALA A 140 -18.53 -3.30 -0.45
N TYR A 141 -18.31 -2.73 0.74
CA TYR A 141 -18.83 -3.29 1.99
C TYR A 141 -20.36 -3.31 2.02
N GLU A 142 -21.02 -2.20 1.68
CA GLU A 142 -22.49 -2.08 1.72
C GLU A 142 -23.20 -2.99 0.71
N GLU A 143 -22.56 -3.26 -0.42
CA GLU A 143 -23.07 -4.20 -1.42
C GLU A 143 -22.93 -5.64 -0.94
N ARG A 144 -21.77 -6.02 -0.40
CA ARG A 144 -21.48 -7.40 0.00
C ARG A 144 -22.12 -7.82 1.33
N VAL A 145 -22.23 -6.92 2.30
CA VAL A 145 -22.84 -7.24 3.62
C VAL A 145 -24.32 -7.60 3.52
N LYS A 146 -25.00 -7.19 2.43
CA LYS A 146 -26.38 -7.62 2.12
C LYS A 146 -26.46 -9.10 1.78
N ASN A 147 -25.37 -9.69 1.28
CA ASN A 147 -25.28 -11.08 0.85
C ASN A 147 -24.62 -11.97 1.92
N ASP A 148 -23.72 -11.42 2.72
CA ASP A 148 -22.99 -12.12 3.76
C ASP A 148 -22.92 -11.27 5.05
N SER A 149 -23.77 -11.59 6.02
CA SER A 149 -23.85 -10.85 7.29
C SER A 149 -22.63 -11.06 8.19
N GLU A 150 -21.79 -12.07 7.92
CA GLU A 150 -20.55 -12.29 8.68
C GLU A 150 -19.46 -11.26 8.29
N LEU A 151 -19.65 -10.48 7.22
CA LEU A 151 -18.79 -9.35 6.87
C LEU A 151 -18.76 -8.23 7.93
N ASN A 152 -19.64 -8.26 8.94
CA ASN A 152 -19.62 -7.33 10.08
C ASN A 152 -18.27 -7.29 10.82
N MET A 153 -17.39 -8.28 10.64
CA MET A 153 -16.00 -8.20 11.10
C MET A 153 -15.23 -6.96 10.58
N TYR A 154 -15.62 -6.41 9.43
CA TYR A 154 -15.05 -5.20 8.83
C TYR A 154 -15.81 -3.90 9.17
N GLU A 155 -16.89 -3.98 9.96
CA GLU A 155 -17.77 -2.84 10.27
C GLU A 155 -17.01 -1.65 10.87
N ASN A 156 -15.99 -1.91 11.70
CA ASN A 156 -15.16 -0.86 12.27
C ASN A 156 -14.40 -0.07 11.19
N ILE A 157 -13.83 -0.76 10.20
CA ILE A 157 -13.15 -0.09 9.08
C ILE A 157 -14.17 0.73 8.29
N HIS A 158 -15.32 0.13 7.97
CA HIS A 158 -16.40 0.81 7.25
C HIS A 158 -16.85 2.10 7.96
N ASN A 159 -17.08 2.03 9.27
CA ASN A 159 -17.49 3.19 10.07
C ASN A 159 -16.39 4.25 10.15
N SER A 160 -15.11 3.87 10.25
CA SER A 160 -13.99 4.82 10.16
C SER A 160 -13.97 5.52 8.79
N LEU A 161 -14.08 4.77 7.69
CA LEU A 161 -14.09 5.33 6.34
C LEU A 161 -15.27 6.28 6.14
N LYS A 162 -16.47 5.91 6.61
CA LYS A 162 -17.66 6.78 6.56
C LYS A 162 -17.44 8.11 7.28
N LYS A 163 -16.76 8.10 8.42
CA LYS A 163 -16.43 9.35 9.11
C LYS A 163 -15.52 10.21 8.24
N ILE A 164 -14.48 9.61 7.67
CA ILE A 164 -13.47 10.31 6.85
C ILE A 164 -14.07 10.96 5.60
N ILE A 165 -14.93 10.25 4.84
CA ILE A 165 -15.53 10.82 3.61
C ILE A 165 -16.51 11.96 3.87
N ASN A 166 -17.01 12.09 5.10
CA ASN A 166 -17.92 13.17 5.50
C ASN A 166 -17.18 14.40 6.02
N ILE A 167 -15.85 14.34 6.13
CA ILE A 167 -15.02 15.48 6.54
C ILE A 167 -14.92 16.47 5.36
N PRO A 168 -15.14 17.78 5.57
CA PRO A 168 -14.89 18.79 4.53
C PRO A 168 -13.45 18.72 4.01
N ALA A 169 -13.23 18.94 2.71
CA ALA A 169 -11.93 18.73 2.07
C ALA A 169 -10.76 19.46 2.76
N GLU A 170 -10.94 20.71 3.17
CA GLU A 170 -9.92 21.49 3.90
C GLU A 170 -9.56 20.85 5.24
N GLN A 171 -10.56 20.32 5.94
CA GLN A 171 -10.33 19.60 7.19
C GLN A 171 -9.68 18.24 6.95
N ALA A 172 -10.06 17.53 5.88
CA ALA A 172 -9.47 16.24 5.53
C ALA A 172 -7.98 16.38 5.16
N PHE A 173 -7.61 17.49 4.50
CA PHE A 173 -6.21 17.85 4.22
C PHE A 173 -5.43 18.07 5.52
N ARG A 174 -5.98 18.88 6.44
CA ARG A 174 -5.34 19.18 7.74
C ARG A 174 -5.18 17.94 8.61
N ASP A 175 -6.22 17.10 8.65
CA ASP A 175 -6.31 15.95 9.53
C ASP A 175 -5.79 14.67 8.83
N LEU A 176 -5.14 14.79 7.67
CA LEU A 176 -4.75 13.67 6.79
C LEU A 176 -3.98 12.56 7.52
N VAL A 177 -2.93 12.92 8.26
CA VAL A 177 -2.08 11.95 8.96
C VAL A 177 -2.91 11.18 9.99
N GLN A 178 -3.79 11.87 10.73
CA GLN A 178 -4.67 11.22 11.70
C GLN A 178 -5.66 10.29 11.00
N ASN A 179 -6.28 10.73 9.91
CA ASN A 179 -7.21 9.90 9.14
C ASN A 179 -6.55 8.61 8.63
N LEU A 180 -5.28 8.70 8.18
CA LEU A 180 -4.51 7.54 7.74
C LEU A 180 -4.19 6.60 8.91
N VAL A 181 -3.78 7.14 10.06
CA VAL A 181 -3.56 6.36 11.29
C VAL A 181 -4.83 5.62 11.71
N ASP A 182 -5.97 6.31 11.78
CA ASP A 182 -7.26 5.73 12.16
C ASP A 182 -7.65 4.57 11.23
N PHE A 183 -7.38 4.71 9.92
CA PHE A 183 -7.59 3.64 8.96
C PHE A 183 -6.66 2.44 9.22
N PHE A 184 -5.36 2.66 9.42
CA PHE A 184 -4.42 1.57 9.69
C PHE A 184 -4.74 0.84 10.99
N GLU A 185 -5.10 1.55 12.06
CA GLU A 185 -5.49 0.95 13.33
C GLU A 185 -6.74 0.08 13.18
N SER A 186 -7.78 0.60 12.49
CA SER A 186 -8.98 -0.17 12.18
C SER A 186 -8.69 -1.40 11.32
N TYR A 187 -7.80 -1.28 10.33
CA TYR A 187 -7.35 -2.39 9.48
C TYR A 187 -6.63 -3.47 10.31
N PHE A 188 -5.65 -3.10 11.13
CA PHE A 188 -4.92 -4.06 11.96
C PHE A 188 -5.82 -4.74 13.00
N LEU A 189 -6.78 -4.02 13.56
CA LEU A 189 -7.77 -4.60 14.46
C LEU A 189 -8.62 -5.66 13.77
N ALA A 190 -9.10 -5.39 12.55
CA ALA A 190 -9.86 -6.36 11.76
C ALA A 190 -9.00 -7.57 11.38
N TYR A 191 -7.76 -7.33 10.92
CA TYR A 191 -6.83 -8.39 10.54
C TYR A 191 -6.45 -9.30 11.73
N LYS A 192 -6.28 -8.73 12.91
CA LYS A 192 -6.06 -9.49 14.15
C LYS A 192 -7.28 -10.34 14.51
N LYS A 193 -8.49 -9.81 14.40
CA LYS A 193 -9.71 -10.60 14.61
C LYS A 193 -9.82 -11.77 13.63
N LEU A 194 -9.42 -11.54 12.37
CA LEU A 194 -9.38 -12.57 11.34
C LEU A 194 -8.39 -13.69 11.70
N SER A 195 -7.19 -13.35 12.19
CA SER A 195 -6.18 -14.35 12.53
C SER A 195 -6.48 -15.14 13.80
N GLU A 196 -7.29 -14.59 14.72
CA GLU A 196 -7.68 -15.24 15.98
C GLU A 196 -8.95 -16.10 15.85
N ALA A 197 -9.69 -15.95 14.75
CA ALA A 197 -10.91 -16.71 14.53
C ALA A 197 -10.58 -18.18 14.22
N LYS A 198 -11.04 -19.09 15.09
CA LYS A 198 -10.78 -20.54 14.98
C LYS A 198 -11.40 -21.18 13.74
N GLU A 199 -12.54 -20.66 13.30
CA GLU A 199 -13.24 -21.11 12.09
C GLU A 199 -13.84 -19.86 11.43
N ILE A 200 -13.24 -19.40 10.34
CA ILE A 200 -13.88 -18.45 9.42
C ILE A 200 -14.41 -19.28 8.26
N ASN A 201 -15.72 -19.22 8.03
CA ASN A 201 -16.27 -19.70 6.78
C ASN A 201 -15.89 -18.73 5.66
N TRP A 202 -14.76 -18.97 4.99
CA TRP A 202 -14.29 -18.11 3.92
C TRP A 202 -15.21 -18.19 2.70
N THR A 203 -16.02 -17.15 2.53
CA THR A 203 -16.82 -16.93 1.32
C THR A 203 -16.01 -16.09 0.33
N LYS A 204 -16.39 -16.14 -0.95
CA LYS A 204 -15.77 -15.29 -1.97
C LYS A 204 -15.87 -13.81 -1.58
N ASP A 205 -17.01 -13.35 -1.07
CA ASP A 205 -17.22 -11.96 -0.68
C ASP A 205 -16.28 -11.52 0.45
N LYS A 206 -15.98 -12.40 1.43
CA LYS A 206 -15.00 -12.12 2.48
C LYS A 206 -13.58 -12.03 1.96
N ILE A 207 -13.20 -12.93 1.05
CA ILE A 207 -11.87 -12.90 0.44
C ILE A 207 -11.71 -11.65 -0.41
N ASP A 208 -12.69 -11.34 -1.27
CA ASP A 208 -12.68 -10.14 -2.11
C ASP A 208 -12.61 -8.88 -1.24
N MET A 209 -13.39 -8.81 -0.15
CA MET A 209 -13.36 -7.67 0.77
C MET A 209 -12.00 -7.54 1.48
N LEU A 210 -11.42 -8.66 1.94
CA LEU A 210 -10.07 -8.67 2.50
C LEU A 210 -9.07 -8.12 1.49
N MET A 211 -9.12 -8.58 0.24
CA MET A 211 -8.19 -8.15 -0.80
C MET A 211 -8.35 -6.67 -1.16
N ASP A 212 -9.57 -6.14 -1.20
CA ASP A 212 -9.83 -4.72 -1.41
C ASP A 212 -9.19 -3.86 -0.29
N TYR A 213 -9.31 -4.31 0.97
CA TYR A 213 -8.67 -3.65 2.11
C TYR A 213 -7.15 -3.77 2.11
N VAL A 214 -6.61 -4.95 1.80
CA VAL A 214 -5.16 -5.21 1.68
C VAL A 214 -4.54 -4.30 0.62
N ASN A 215 -5.19 -4.19 -0.54
CA ASN A 215 -4.74 -3.33 -1.62
C ASN A 215 -4.71 -1.87 -1.18
N SER A 216 -5.80 -1.38 -0.57
CA SER A 216 -5.90 -0.02 -0.06
C SER A 216 -4.89 0.27 1.05
N PHE A 217 -4.61 -0.71 1.92
CA PHE A 217 -3.60 -0.62 2.96
C PHE A 217 -2.21 -0.31 2.40
N TYR A 218 -1.76 -1.08 1.40
CA TYR A 218 -0.43 -0.88 0.83
C TYR A 218 -0.30 0.44 0.07
N LEU A 219 -1.35 0.85 -0.66
CA LEU A 219 -1.40 2.16 -1.31
C LEU A 219 -1.20 3.29 -0.30
N LEU A 220 -2.03 3.29 0.76
CA LEU A 220 -2.04 4.35 1.75
C LEU A 220 -0.79 4.33 2.63
N ALA A 221 -0.20 3.17 2.89
CA ALA A 221 1.06 3.05 3.63
C ALA A 221 2.23 3.71 2.88
N LEU A 222 2.27 3.57 1.54
CA LEU A 222 3.27 4.23 0.70
C LEU A 222 3.07 5.74 0.64
N PHE A 223 1.83 6.21 0.54
CA PHE A 223 1.56 7.65 0.64
C PHE A 223 1.90 8.22 2.01
N MET A 224 1.54 7.54 3.10
CA MET A 224 1.91 7.92 4.47
C MET A 224 3.42 8.10 4.61
N ARG A 225 4.21 7.17 4.06
CA ARG A 225 5.68 7.26 4.03
C ARG A 225 6.16 8.54 3.35
N LEU A 226 5.57 8.92 2.22
CA LEU A 226 5.93 10.15 1.51
C LEU A 226 5.51 11.41 2.26
N VAL A 227 4.27 11.48 2.74
CA VAL A 227 3.76 12.62 3.52
C VAL A 227 4.62 12.88 4.74
N LEU A 228 5.06 11.83 5.44
CA LEU A 228 5.91 11.96 6.63
C LEU A 228 7.40 12.14 6.32
N THR A 229 7.83 12.03 5.05
CA THR A 229 9.23 12.26 4.68
C THR A 229 9.63 13.70 4.93
N TYR A 230 8.80 14.67 4.56
CA TYR A 230 9.08 16.10 4.80
C TYR A 230 9.34 16.41 6.29
N PRO A 231 8.41 16.15 7.23
CA PRO A 231 8.65 16.48 8.63
C PRO A 231 9.85 15.74 9.21
N LYS A 232 10.12 14.51 8.75
CA LYS A 232 11.31 13.75 9.16
C LYS A 232 12.61 14.42 8.70
N GLN A 233 12.72 14.74 7.40
CA GLN A 233 13.95 15.32 6.84
C GLN A 233 14.24 16.71 7.38
N GLU A 234 13.20 17.49 7.69
CA GLU A 234 13.32 18.83 8.30
C GLU A 234 13.56 18.79 9.82
N GLY A 235 13.64 17.61 10.44
CA GLY A 235 13.89 17.47 11.89
C GLY A 235 12.68 17.81 12.76
N LEU A 236 11.48 17.87 12.18
CA LEU A 236 10.21 18.03 12.89
C LEU A 236 9.70 16.70 13.47
N MET A 237 10.27 15.58 13.01
CA MET A 237 9.94 14.23 13.43
C MET A 237 11.21 13.39 13.56
N THR A 238 11.30 12.56 14.59
CA THR A 238 12.42 11.61 14.76
C THR A 238 12.21 10.35 13.91
N GLU A 239 13.29 9.64 13.61
CA GLU A 239 13.26 8.33 12.93
C GLU A 239 12.36 7.32 13.68
N GLU A 240 12.42 7.32 15.02
CA GLU A 240 11.62 6.43 15.86
C GLU A 240 10.12 6.71 15.70
N VAL A 241 9.72 7.99 15.71
CA VAL A 241 8.31 8.37 15.51
C VAL A 241 7.86 8.03 14.11
N PHE A 242 8.68 8.30 13.10
CA PHE A 242 8.40 7.94 11.72
C PHE A 242 8.14 6.43 11.57
N ASN A 243 9.02 5.59 12.12
CA ASN A 243 8.90 4.13 12.03
C ASN A 243 7.75 3.55 12.86
N ARG A 244 7.23 4.28 13.84
CA ARG A 244 6.00 3.90 14.57
C ARG A 244 4.73 4.21 13.78
N ILE A 245 4.72 5.32 13.04
CA ILE A 245 3.53 5.79 12.32
C ILE A 245 3.42 5.12 10.95
N VAL A 246 4.54 5.00 10.22
CA VAL A 246 4.55 4.37 8.88
C VAL A 246 4.42 2.86 9.03
N PRO A 247 3.36 2.23 8.51
CA PRO A 247 3.19 0.79 8.64
C PRO A 247 4.34 0.01 7.98
N ASN A 248 4.73 -1.09 8.61
CA ASN A 248 5.62 -2.07 7.98
C ASN A 248 4.85 -2.82 6.90
N ILE A 249 5.41 -2.85 5.68
CA ILE A 249 4.81 -3.51 4.53
C ILE A 249 5.45 -4.88 4.23
N ASN A 250 6.48 -5.29 4.99
CA ASN A 250 7.07 -6.61 4.85
C ASN A 250 6.06 -7.71 5.22
N ILE A 251 6.00 -8.74 4.38
CA ILE A 251 5.08 -9.88 4.53
C ILE A 251 5.79 -11.08 5.20
N TYR A 252 7.12 -11.11 5.18
CA TYR A 252 7.98 -12.14 5.78
C TYR A 252 8.71 -11.60 7.01
#